data_AF-A0AA45TYT6-F1
#
_entry.id   AF-A0AA45TYT6-F1
#
_cell.length_a   1.000
_cell.length_b   1.000
_cell.length_c   1.000
_cell.angle_alpha   90.00
_cell.angle_beta   90.00
_cell.angle_gamma   90.00
#
_symmetry.space_group_name_H-M   'P 1'
#
loop_
_entity.id
_entity.type
_entity.pdbx_description
1 polymer ?
#
loop_
_entity_poly.entity_id
_entity_poly.type
_entity_poly.pdbx_seq_one_letter_code
_entity_poly.pdbx_strand_id
1 'polypeptide(L)'
;METGQGRVRVRVPAGADQEAVVEEGRMDAHALLARCAEPLDASTWDVTRLDAADVQRIDEALEAVSPAVVTRVQAPCAACGDVREVEVDPYGCLSMDPEALLEEVHTLASTYHWSERDILALPRHRRRRYLRLVERGAGVTT
;
A
#
# COMPACT_ATOMS: atom_id res chain seq x y z
N MET A 1 7.61 25.30 5.41
CA MET A 1 8.38 25.20 6.67
C MET A 1 9.74 25.86 6.49
N GLU A 2 10.42 26.22 7.57
CA GLU A 2 11.76 26.83 7.55
C GLU A 2 12.83 25.76 7.81
N THR A 3 13.93 25.82 7.06
CA THR A 3 15.14 25.00 7.25
C THR A 3 16.37 25.89 7.37
N GLY A 4 17.55 25.32 7.61
CA GLY A 4 18.82 26.04 7.55
C GLY A 4 19.11 26.71 6.20
N GLN A 5 18.37 26.35 5.13
CA GLN A 5 18.52 26.88 3.77
C GLN A 5 17.38 27.81 3.32
N GLY A 6 16.42 28.11 4.19
CA GLY A 6 15.28 28.99 3.89
C GLY A 6 13.93 28.26 3.91
N ARG A 7 12.88 28.89 3.35
CA ARG A 7 11.56 28.25 3.34
C ARG A 7 11.42 27.25 2.19
N VAL A 8 10.83 26.12 2.54
CA VAL A 8 10.53 25.01 1.62
C VAL A 8 9.10 24.54 1.81
N ARG A 9 8.45 24.16 0.71
CA ARG A 9 7.20 23.41 0.70
C ARG A 9 7.53 21.94 0.49
N VAL A 10 7.02 21.05 1.34
CA VAL A 10 7.26 19.60 1.20
C VAL A 10 5.93 18.89 1.08
N ARG A 11 5.82 17.97 0.12
CA ARG A 11 4.69 17.06 -0.05
C ARG A 11 4.96 15.73 0.67
N VAL A 12 3.93 15.08 1.20
CA VAL A 12 4.01 13.68 1.67
C VAL A 12 4.40 12.77 0.50
N PRO A 13 5.47 11.96 0.62
CA PRO A 13 5.87 11.03 -0.42
C PRO A 13 4.75 10.04 -0.78
N ALA A 14 4.66 9.66 -2.05
CA ALA A 14 3.80 8.56 -2.53
C ALA A 14 4.65 7.36 -2.96
N GLY A 15 4.01 6.21 -3.18
CA GLY A 15 4.70 4.99 -3.63
C GLY A 15 5.54 5.20 -4.91
N ALA A 16 5.06 6.01 -5.86
CA ALA A 16 5.80 6.35 -7.07
C ALA A 16 7.11 7.11 -6.81
N ASP A 17 7.19 7.89 -5.72
CA ASP A 17 8.44 8.56 -5.35
C ASP A 17 9.46 7.56 -4.81
N GLN A 18 8.99 6.60 -4.01
CA GLN A 18 9.82 5.53 -3.44
C GLN A 18 10.34 4.59 -4.53
N GLU A 19 9.48 4.18 -5.47
CA GLU A 19 9.86 3.37 -6.63
C GLU A 19 10.95 4.05 -7.45
N ALA A 20 10.78 5.33 -7.78
CA ALA A 20 11.77 6.08 -8.54
C ALA A 20 13.12 6.18 -7.82
N VAL A 21 13.12 6.41 -6.51
CA VAL A 21 14.36 6.47 -5.70
C VAL A 21 15.08 5.12 -5.72
N VAL A 22 14.35 4.01 -5.61
CA VAL A 22 14.90 2.65 -5.70
C VAL A 22 15.47 2.36 -7.09
N GLU A 23 14.77 2.74 -8.17
CA GLU A 23 15.25 2.60 -9.56
C GLU A 23 16.53 3.41 -9.81
N GLU A 24 16.65 4.59 -9.21
CA GLU A 24 17.87 5.41 -9.22
C GLU A 24 19.02 4.81 -8.38
N GLY A 25 18.79 3.69 -7.70
CA GLY A 25 19.79 3.03 -6.85
C GLY A 25 20.12 3.80 -5.57
N ARG A 26 19.25 4.72 -5.15
CA ARG A 26 19.38 5.50 -3.93
C ARG A 26 18.36 5.01 -2.90
N MET A 27 18.72 5.03 -1.62
CA MET A 27 17.83 4.60 -0.54
C MET A 27 18.08 5.44 0.71
N ASP A 28 18.02 6.76 0.56
CA ASP A 28 18.23 7.73 1.63
C ASP A 28 17.14 8.81 1.64
N ALA A 29 17.00 9.48 2.78
CA ALA A 29 15.98 10.52 2.98
C ALA A 29 16.17 11.71 2.02
N HIS A 30 17.41 12.07 1.71
CA HIS A 30 17.73 13.18 0.81
C HIS A 30 17.26 12.91 -0.62
N ALA A 31 17.35 11.66 -1.09
CA ALA A 31 16.83 11.25 -2.39
C ALA A 31 15.30 11.39 -2.47
N LEU A 32 14.57 11.01 -1.42
CA LEU A 32 13.11 11.21 -1.35
C LEU A 32 12.75 12.69 -1.26
N LEU A 33 13.45 13.45 -0.41
CA LEU A 33 13.25 14.90 -0.27
C LEU A 33 13.56 15.65 -1.57
N ALA A 34 14.52 15.20 -2.38
CA ALA A 34 14.82 15.80 -3.68
C ALA A 34 13.60 15.81 -4.61
N ARG A 35 12.70 14.83 -4.45
CA ARG A 35 11.47 14.68 -5.24
C ARG A 35 10.26 15.37 -4.62
N CYS A 36 10.27 15.51 -3.30
CA CYS A 36 9.11 15.97 -2.53
C CYS A 36 9.21 17.42 -2.04
N ALA A 37 10.40 18.02 -2.07
CA ALA A 37 10.68 19.36 -1.56
C ALA A 37 10.76 20.39 -2.70
N GLU A 38 10.01 21.47 -2.57
CA GLU A 38 9.96 22.62 -3.46
C GLU A 38 10.42 23.88 -2.70
N PRO A 39 11.61 24.45 -3.00
CA PRO A 39 12.09 25.66 -2.34
C PRO A 39 11.23 26.87 -2.73
N LEU A 40 10.90 27.71 -1.75
CA LEU A 40 10.06 28.90 -1.95
C LEU A 40 10.87 30.20 -2.10
N ASP A 41 12.04 30.26 -1.46
CA ASP A 41 12.81 31.52 -1.34
C ASP A 41 14.23 31.45 -1.93
N ALA A 42 14.75 30.25 -2.21
CA ALA A 42 16.19 30.05 -2.40
C ALA A 42 16.58 29.81 -3.86
N SER A 43 17.42 30.70 -4.42
CA SER A 43 18.14 30.48 -5.68
C SER A 43 19.27 29.43 -5.56
N THR A 44 19.63 29.03 -4.33
CA THR A 44 20.73 28.13 -4.00
C THR A 44 20.29 26.91 -3.17
N TRP A 45 19.02 26.51 -3.28
CA TRP A 45 18.51 25.31 -2.61
C TRP A 45 19.28 24.06 -3.06
N ASP A 46 19.80 23.30 -2.09
CA ASP A 46 20.41 22.00 -2.34
C ASP A 46 19.98 21.03 -1.24
N VAL A 47 19.14 20.07 -1.61
CA VAL A 47 18.62 19.08 -0.68
C VAL A 47 19.73 18.35 0.06
N THR A 48 20.89 18.11 -0.57
CA THR A 48 22.02 17.37 0.03
C THR A 48 22.69 18.13 1.18
N ARG A 49 22.43 19.43 1.30
CA ARG A 49 22.95 20.29 2.37
C ARG A 49 22.03 20.40 3.57
N LEU A 50 20.86 19.75 3.53
CA LEU A 50 20.00 19.64 4.71
C LEU A 50 20.71 18.76 5.75
N ASP A 51 20.88 19.32 6.94
CA ASP A 51 21.46 18.57 8.05
C ASP A 51 20.43 17.61 8.69
N ALA A 52 20.86 16.82 9.66
CA ALA A 52 19.99 15.86 10.34
C ALA A 52 18.82 16.54 11.08
N ALA A 53 19.00 17.77 11.58
CA ALA A 53 17.95 18.49 12.29
C ALA A 53 16.90 19.06 11.32
N ASP A 54 17.32 19.50 10.13
CA ASP A 54 16.42 19.85 9.03
C ASP A 54 15.60 18.65 8.58
N VAL A 55 16.24 17.50 8.35
CA VAL A 55 15.54 16.26 7.97
C VAL A 55 14.53 15.86 9.04
N GLN A 56 14.92 15.87 10.31
CA GLN A 56 14.03 15.52 11.43
C GLN A 56 12.81 16.46 11.52
N ARG A 57 13.01 17.78 11.34
CA ARG A 57 11.90 18.75 11.34
C ARG A 57 10.94 18.54 10.17
N ILE A 58 11.48 18.19 9.00
CA ILE A 58 10.65 17.88 7.83
C ILE A 58 9.86 16.61 8.10
N ASP A 59 10.48 15.57 8.65
CA ASP A 59 9.85 14.29 8.98
C ASP A 59 8.67 14.48 9.96
N GLU A 60 8.88 15.21 11.06
CA GLU A 60 7.82 15.52 12.03
C GLU A 60 6.66 16.31 11.42
N ALA A 61 6.98 17.27 10.54
CA ALA A 61 5.96 18.06 9.86
C ALA A 61 5.18 17.24 8.82
N LEU A 62 5.82 16.26 8.16
CA LEU A 62 5.17 15.33 7.24
C LEU A 62 4.28 14.34 7.99
N GLU A 63 4.74 13.81 9.12
CA GLU A 63 3.94 12.90 9.97
C GLU A 63 2.66 13.58 10.46
N ALA A 64 2.74 14.85 10.87
CA ALA A 64 1.58 15.61 11.34
C ALA A 64 0.49 15.85 10.27
N VAL A 65 0.83 15.75 8.98
CA VAL A 65 -0.11 15.94 7.85
C VAL A 65 -0.36 14.65 7.07
N SER A 66 0.36 13.57 7.38
CA SER A 66 0.20 12.28 6.74
C SER A 66 -1.15 11.67 7.17
N PRO A 67 -1.98 11.20 6.22
CA PRO A 67 -3.19 10.48 6.57
C PRO A 67 -2.84 9.23 7.39
N ALA A 68 -3.33 9.15 8.63
CA ALA A 68 -3.18 7.94 9.42
C ALA A 68 -3.83 6.76 8.67
N VAL A 69 -3.12 5.63 8.62
CA VAL A 69 -3.67 4.40 8.08
C VAL A 69 -4.75 3.90 9.02
N VAL A 70 -6.00 3.85 8.53
CA VAL A 70 -7.14 3.39 9.33
C VAL A 70 -7.03 1.88 9.52
N THR A 71 -6.72 1.44 10.73
CA THR A 71 -6.63 0.02 11.11
C THR A 71 -7.85 -0.47 11.89
N ARG A 72 -8.76 0.43 12.26
CA ARG A 72 -10.00 0.13 12.98
C ARG A 72 -11.14 1.00 12.51
N VAL A 73 -12.31 0.39 12.33
CA VAL A 73 -13.53 1.09 11.93
C VAL A 73 -14.67 0.71 12.86
N GLN A 74 -15.57 1.68 13.10
CA GLN A 74 -16.82 1.43 13.80
C GLN A 74 -17.89 1.00 12.79
N ALA A 75 -18.46 -0.18 12.98
CA ALA A 75 -19.50 -0.72 12.11
C ALA A 75 -20.66 -1.30 12.93
N PRO A 76 -21.91 -1.10 12.50
CA PRO A 76 -23.05 -1.73 13.15
C PRO A 76 -23.06 -3.24 12.88
N CYS A 77 -23.35 -4.03 13.91
CA CYS A 77 -23.58 -5.46 13.76
C CYS A 77 -24.87 -5.72 12.95
N ALA A 78 -24.77 -6.54 11.89
CA ALA A 78 -25.92 -6.87 11.06
C ALA A 78 -27.04 -7.66 11.79
N ALA A 79 -26.73 -8.26 12.95
CA ALA A 79 -27.69 -9.05 13.73
C ALA A 79 -28.42 -8.24 14.81
N CYS A 80 -27.71 -7.36 15.54
CA CYS A 80 -28.28 -6.64 16.70
C CYS A 80 -28.25 -5.11 16.58
N GLY A 81 -27.54 -4.54 15.60
CA GLY A 81 -27.42 -3.10 15.41
C GLY A 81 -26.39 -2.40 16.30
N ASP A 82 -25.80 -3.09 17.28
CA ASP A 82 -24.77 -2.51 18.14
C ASP A 82 -23.52 -2.12 17.33
N VAL A 83 -22.96 -0.94 17.62
CA VAL A 83 -21.70 -0.49 17.03
C VAL A 83 -20.55 -1.26 17.66
N ARG A 84 -19.77 -1.95 16.82
CA ARG A 84 -18.56 -2.67 17.21
C ARG A 84 -17.36 -2.03 16.55
N GLU A 85 -16.24 -2.06 17.24
CA GLU A 85 -14.94 -1.81 16.62
C GLU A 85 -14.50 -3.06 15.87
N VAL A 86 -14.15 -2.90 14.60
CA VAL A 86 -13.68 -3.97 13.72
C VAL A 86 -12.27 -3.64 13.28
N GLU A 87 -11.35 -4.59 13.44
CA GLU A 87 -10.00 -4.46 12.92
C GLU A 87 -10.01 -4.59 11.39
N VAL A 88 -9.34 -3.66 10.73
CA VAL A 88 -9.13 -3.64 9.29
C VAL A 88 -7.63 -3.77 9.08
N ASP A 89 -7.23 -4.81 8.36
CA ASP A 89 -5.88 -4.92 7.85
C ASP A 89 -5.83 -4.30 6.44
N PRO A 90 -5.31 -3.08 6.27
CA PRO A 90 -5.19 -2.42 4.97
C PRO A 90 -4.20 -3.14 4.05
N TYR A 91 -3.33 -3.98 4.61
CA TYR A 91 -2.31 -4.74 3.90
C TYR A 91 -2.64 -6.23 3.77
N GLY A 92 -3.80 -6.68 4.26
CA GLY A 92 -4.20 -8.10 4.18
C GLY A 92 -4.37 -8.62 2.75
N CYS A 93 -4.39 -7.72 1.75
CA CYS A 93 -4.34 -8.09 0.34
C CYS A 93 -2.92 -8.29 -0.21
N LEU A 94 -1.90 -7.73 0.45
CA LEU A 94 -0.48 -7.82 0.08
C LEU A 94 0.15 -9.14 0.54
N SER A 95 -0.38 -9.75 1.60
CA SER A 95 -0.05 -11.13 1.97
C SER A 95 -0.76 -12.10 1.01
N MET A 96 -0.31 -12.15 -0.24
CA MET A 96 -0.61 -13.28 -1.10
C MET A 96 0.37 -14.38 -0.74
N ASP A 97 -0.11 -15.38 -0.01
CA ASP A 97 0.60 -16.65 0.11
C ASP A 97 0.75 -17.25 -1.30
N PRO A 98 1.97 -17.39 -1.84
CA PRO A 98 2.19 -17.98 -3.15
C PRO A 98 1.58 -19.39 -3.26
N GLU A 99 1.55 -20.14 -2.16
CA GLU A 99 0.98 -21.48 -2.11
C GLU A 99 -0.54 -21.44 -2.30
N ALA A 100 -1.22 -20.49 -1.65
CA ALA A 100 -2.66 -20.31 -1.82
C ALA A 100 -3.05 -20.01 -3.28
N LEU A 101 -2.23 -19.23 -4.01
CA LEU A 101 -2.49 -18.98 -5.43
C LEU A 101 -2.33 -20.25 -6.29
N LEU A 102 -1.34 -21.08 -5.98
CA LEU A 102 -1.14 -22.35 -6.67
C LEU A 102 -2.31 -23.31 -6.43
N GLU A 103 -2.84 -23.37 -5.20
CA GLU A 103 -4.05 -24.14 -4.87
C GLU A 103 -5.29 -23.62 -5.63
N GLU A 104 -5.47 -22.29 -5.71
CA GLU A 104 -6.55 -21.67 -6.50
C GLU A 104 -6.45 -22.11 -7.98
N VAL A 105 -5.25 -22.02 -8.57
CA VAL A 105 -5.01 -22.38 -9.97
C VAL A 105 -5.22 -23.88 -10.19
N HIS A 106 -4.64 -24.73 -9.33
CA HIS A 106 -4.76 -26.18 -9.42
C HIS A 106 -6.23 -26.63 -9.40
N THR A 107 -7.01 -26.12 -8.46
CA THR A 107 -8.44 -26.47 -8.33
C THR A 107 -9.24 -26.03 -9.56
N LEU A 108 -9.00 -24.81 -10.06
CA LEU A 108 -9.72 -24.31 -11.24
C LEU A 108 -9.32 -25.04 -12.52
N ALA A 109 -8.03 -25.34 -12.70
CA ALA A 109 -7.53 -26.07 -13.86
C ALA A 109 -8.03 -27.53 -13.87
N SER A 110 -8.03 -28.21 -12.72
CA SER A 110 -8.51 -29.59 -12.63
C SER A 110 -10.02 -29.72 -12.83
N THR A 111 -10.80 -28.68 -12.47
CA THR A 111 -12.26 -28.70 -12.57
C THR A 111 -12.79 -28.20 -13.93
N TYR A 112 -12.23 -27.10 -14.45
CA TYR A 112 -12.74 -26.44 -15.67
C TYR A 112 -11.84 -26.67 -16.89
N HIS A 113 -10.67 -27.28 -16.71
CA HIS A 113 -9.69 -27.55 -17.76
C HIS A 113 -9.18 -26.30 -18.50
N TRP A 114 -9.26 -25.14 -17.85
CA TRP A 114 -8.67 -23.91 -18.35
C TRP A 114 -7.16 -23.92 -18.17
N SER A 115 -6.45 -23.23 -19.06
CA SER A 115 -5.00 -23.07 -18.92
C SER A 115 -4.68 -22.18 -17.71
N GLU A 116 -3.51 -22.37 -17.11
CA GLU A 116 -3.01 -21.50 -16.04
C GLU A 116 -3.03 -20.02 -16.47
N ARG A 117 -2.64 -19.75 -17.71
CA ARG A 117 -2.67 -18.40 -18.30
C ARG A 117 -4.08 -17.80 -18.27
N ASP A 118 -5.09 -18.55 -18.69
CA ASP A 118 -6.48 -18.07 -18.72
C ASP A 118 -7.01 -17.84 -17.30
N ILE A 119 -6.64 -18.69 -16.35
CA ILE A 119 -7.00 -18.54 -14.94
C ILE A 119 -6.36 -17.29 -14.33
N LEU A 120 -5.06 -17.09 -14.56
CA LEU A 120 -4.33 -15.92 -14.06
C LEU A 120 -4.81 -14.61 -14.67
N ALA A 121 -5.33 -14.64 -15.91
CA ALA A 121 -5.98 -13.49 -16.56
C ALA A 121 -7.32 -13.10 -15.91
N LEU A 122 -7.96 -13.99 -15.13
CA LEU A 122 -9.17 -13.64 -14.38
C LEU A 122 -8.82 -12.74 -13.19
N PRO A 123 -9.61 -11.69 -12.91
CA PRO A 123 -9.50 -10.95 -11.65
C PRO A 123 -9.65 -11.88 -10.43
N ARG A 124 -8.92 -11.62 -9.34
CA ARG A 124 -8.94 -12.43 -8.09
C ARG A 124 -10.36 -12.70 -7.58
N HIS A 125 -11.23 -11.69 -7.59
CA HIS A 125 -12.62 -11.84 -7.13
C HIS A 125 -13.41 -12.86 -7.97
N ARG A 126 -13.09 -12.99 -9.27
CA ARG A 126 -13.75 -13.92 -10.19
C ARG A 126 -13.23 -15.34 -9.99
N ARG A 127 -11.91 -15.54 -9.84
CA ARG A 127 -11.34 -16.85 -9.45
C ARG A 127 -11.96 -17.39 -8.17
N ARG A 128 -12.01 -16.57 -7.11
CA ARG A 128 -12.64 -16.90 -5.83
C ARG A 128 -14.12 -17.25 -5.94
N ARG A 129 -14.84 -16.63 -6.89
CA ARG A 129 -16.25 -16.97 -7.13
C ARG A 129 -16.39 -18.35 -7.77
N TYR A 130 -15.52 -18.71 -8.72
CA TYR A 130 -15.51 -20.05 -9.29
C TYR A 130 -15.14 -21.11 -8.26
N LEU A 131 -14.14 -20.85 -7.40
CA LEU A 131 -13.78 -21.75 -6.30
C LEU A 131 -14.95 -22.04 -5.38
N ARG A 132 -15.71 -21.00 -4.96
CA ARG A 132 -16.95 -21.19 -4.20
C ARG A 132 -18.01 -22.01 -4.92
N LEU A 133 -18.06 -21.98 -6.25
CA LEU A 133 -18.97 -22.84 -7.02
C LEU A 133 -18.49 -24.28 -7.04
N VAL A 134 -17.18 -24.52 -7.12
CA VAL A 134 -16.58 -25.85 -7.00
C VAL A 134 -16.87 -26.44 -5.61
N GLU A 135 -16.64 -25.69 -4.54
CA GLU A 135 -16.94 -26.10 -3.15
C GLU A 135 -18.40 -26.50 -2.98
N ARG A 136 -19.34 -25.67 -3.47
CA ARG A 136 -20.79 -25.95 -3.42
C ARG A 136 -21.16 -27.20 -4.23
N GLY A 137 -20.52 -27.41 -5.37
CA GLY A 137 -20.75 -28.59 -6.21
C GLY A 137 -20.20 -29.88 -5.61
N ALA A 138 -19.11 -29.78 -4.83
CA ALA A 138 -18.48 -30.89 -4.12
C ALA A 138 -19.19 -31.26 -2.80
N GLY A 139 -20.20 -30.48 -2.38
CA GLY A 139 -20.89 -30.69 -1.09
C GLY A 139 -20.04 -30.35 0.14
N VAL A 140 -18.89 -29.69 -0.05
CA VAL A 140 -18.02 -29.25 1.04
C VAL A 140 -18.56 -27.93 1.55
N THR A 141 -19.17 -27.96 2.74
CA THR A 141 -19.56 -26.76 3.47
C THR A 141 -18.54 -26.58 4.59
N THR A 142 -17.70 -25.55 4.52
CA THR A 142 -16.90 -25.09 5.67
C THR A 142 -17.75 -24.19 6.54
#